data_AF-A0A535VQG6-F1
#
_entry.id   AF-A0A535VQG6-F1
#
_cell.length_a   1.000
_cell.length_b   1.000
_cell.length_c   1.000
_cell.angle_alpha   90.00
_cell.angle_beta   90.00
_cell.angle_gamma   90.00
#
_symmetry.space_group_name_H-M   'P 1'
#
loop_
_entity.id
_entity.type
_entity.pdbx_description
1 polymer ?
#
loop_
_entity_poly.entity_id
_entity_poly.type
_entity_poly.pdbx_seq_one_letter_code
_entity_poly.pdbx_strand_id
1 'polypeptide(L)' 'MAHNEHVKMLRRSVFAWNDWRKQQLEVYLDLSGANLFRADLSGARLSGGCMNLL' A
#
# COMPACT_ATOMS: atom_id res chain seq x y z
N MET A 1 4.94 -12.10 3.98
CA MET A 1 5.54 -11.25 5.05
C MET A 1 5.72 -9.84 4.50
N ALA A 2 4.85 -8.91 4.93
CA ALA A 2 5.01 -7.51 4.59
C ALA A 2 6.39 -7.03 5.06
N HIS A 3 7.25 -6.63 4.13
CA HIS A 3 8.51 -5.99 4.50
C HIS A 3 8.15 -4.75 5.33
N ASN A 4 8.68 -4.67 6.56
CA ASN A 4 8.37 -3.63 7.54
C ASN A 4 8.44 -2.20 6.97
N GLU A 5 9.24 -1.97 5.93
CA GLU A 5 9.37 -0.69 5.25
C GLU A 5 8.08 -0.24 4.53
N HIS A 6 7.34 -1.15 3.89
CA HIS A 6 6.07 -0.81 3.25
C HIS A 6 4.98 -0.49 4.28
N VAL A 7 4.97 -1.23 5.39
CA VAL A 7 4.06 -0.96 6.52
C VAL A 7 4.39 0.39 7.16
N LYS A 8 5.67 0.73 7.34
CA LYS A 8 6.11 2.04 7.83
C LYS A 8 5.73 3.17 6.88
N MET A 9 5.89 2.98 5.57
CA MET A 9 5.53 3.96 4.55
C MET A 9 4.02 4.23 4.58
N LEU A 10 3.21 3.17 4.58
CA LEU A 10 1.76 3.26 4.65
C LEU A 10 1.28 3.92 5.95
N ARG A 11 1.94 3.65 7.09
CA ARG A 11 1.66 4.30 8.38
C ARG A 11 2.08 5.77 8.44
N ARG A 12 3.11 6.17 7.69
CA ARG A 12 3.61 7.56 7.67
C ARG A 12 2.78 8.45 6.75
N SER A 13 2.46 7.96 5.56
CA SER A 13 1.76 8.77 4.56
C SER A 13 1.10 7.90 3.50
N VAL A 14 -0.22 8.02 3.44
CA VAL A 14 -1.03 7.49 2.34
C VAL A 14 -0.60 8.09 1.00
N PHE A 15 -0.18 9.35 0.97
CA PHE A 15 0.29 9.99 -0.26
C PHE A 15 1.58 9.35 -0.78
N ALA A 16 2.58 9.16 0.08
CA ALA A 16 3.84 8.50 -0.30
C ALA A 16 3.60 7.05 -0.75
N TRP A 17 2.72 6.34 -0.05
CA TRP A 17 2.31 5.00 -0.45
C TRP A 17 1.67 4.99 -1.84
N ASN A 18 0.74 5.91 -2.10
CA ASN A 18 0.06 6.01 -3.38
C ASN A 18 1.00 6.38 -4.52
N ASP A 19 2.00 7.24 -4.28
CA ASP A 19 3.01 7.60 -5.27
C ASP A 19 3.91 6.42 -5.62
N TRP A 20 4.39 5.70 -4.61
CA TRP A 20 5.14 4.47 -4.79
C TRP A 20 4.32 3.41 -5.55
N ARG A 21 3.04 3.22 -5.20
CA ARG A 21 2.15 2.27 -5.91
C ARG A 21 1.86 2.65 -7.36
N LYS A 22 1.88 3.93 -7.72
CA LYS A 22 1.76 4.36 -9.13
C LYS A 22 2.97 3.96 -9.97
N GLN A 23 4.14 3.90 -9.36
CA GLN A 23 5.38 3.54 -10.06
C GLN A 23 5.61 2.02 -10.10
N GLN A 24 4.97 1.26 -9.20
CA GLN A 24 5.17 -0.18 -9.01
C GLN A 24 3.82 -0.90 -8.93
N LEU A 25 3.00 -0.79 -10.00
CA LEU A 25 1.67 -1.41 -10.04
C LEU A 25 1.70 -2.95 -10.08
N GLU A 26 2.74 -3.53 -10.67
CA GLU A 26 2.86 -4.97 -10.90
C GLU A 26 3.43 -5.74 -9.69
N VAL A 27 3.95 -5.01 -8.68
CA VAL A 27 4.52 -5.65 -7.49
C VAL A 27 3.37 -6.12 -6.59
N TYR A 28 3.19 -7.43 -6.54
CA TYR A 28 2.30 -8.05 -5.56
C TYR A 28 2.90 -7.90 -4.16
N LEU A 29 2.27 -7.07 -3.35
CA LEU A 29 2.66 -6.84 -1.98
C LEU A 29 1.71 -7.55 -1.02
N ASP A 30 2.23 -8.60 -0.40
CA ASP A 30 1.54 -9.28 0.69
C ASP A 30 1.58 -8.41 1.95
N LEU A 31 0.46 -7.74 2.22
CA LEU A 31 0.21 -7.00 3.46
C LEU A 31 -0.51 -7.85 4.52
N SER A 32 -0.73 -9.14 4.28
CA SER A 32 -1.38 -10.02 5.24
C SER A 32 -0.57 -10.09 6.53
N GLY A 33 -1.25 -9.90 7.67
CA GLY A 33 -0.62 -9.87 8.99
C GLY A 33 0.07 -8.54 9.36
N ALA A 34 0.04 -7.52 8.50
CA ALA A 34 0.59 -6.21 8.85
C ALA A 34 -0.24 -5.53 9.95
N ASN A 35 0.41 -5.09 11.04
CA ASN A 35 -0.26 -4.33 12.10
C ASN A 35 -0.44 -2.86 11.69
N LEU A 36 -1.58 -2.59 11.09
CA LEU A 36 -2.05 -1.26 10.67
C LEU A 36 -3.07 -0.64 11.66
N PHE A 37 -3.14 -1.17 12.88
CA PHE A 37 -4.07 -0.66 13.89
C PHE A 37 -3.84 0.84 14.16
N ARG A 38 -4.93 1.64 14.09
CA ARG A 38 -4.95 3.10 14.21
C ARG A 38 -4.18 3.88 13.12
N ALA A 39 -3.74 3.24 12.05
CA ALA A 39 -3.22 3.96 10.89
C ALA A 39 -4.39 4.64 10.16
N ASP A 40 -4.23 5.91 9.79
CA ASP A 40 -5.15 6.54 8.84
C ASP A 40 -4.81 6.03 7.43
N LEU A 41 -5.68 5.17 6.91
CA LEU A 41 -5.56 4.56 5.58
C LEU A 41 -6.54 5.17 4.58
N SER A 42 -7.14 6.31 4.92
CA SER A 42 -8.15 6.96 4.08
C SER A 42 -7.55 7.32 2.72
N GLY A 43 -8.07 6.71 1.66
CA GLY A 43 -7.57 6.91 0.29
C GLY A 43 -6.31 6.11 -0.07
N ALA A 44 -5.87 5.17 0.76
CA ALA A 44 -4.72 4.32 0.44
C ALA A 44 -5.08 3.24 -0.59
N ARG A 45 -4.24 3.11 -1.63
CA ARG A 45 -4.33 2.03 -2.63
C ARG A 45 -3.78 0.72 -2.06
N LEU A 46 -4.61 -0.03 -1.33
CA LEU A 46 -4.21 -1.29 -0.68
C LEU A 46 -4.40 -2.51 -1.58
N SER A 47 -5.35 -2.49 -2.52
CA SER A 47 -5.57 -3.62 -3.43
C SER A 47 -4.48 -3.68 -4.51
N GLY A 48 -4.04 -4.89 -4.86
CA GLY A 48 -3.21 -5.19 -6.04
C GLY A 48 -3.97 -5.01 -7.37
N GLY A 49 -5.02 -4.18 -7.38
CA GLY A 49 -5.89 -4.04 -8.52
C GLY A 49 -5.25 -3.21 -9.61
N CYS A 50 -4.63 -3.88 -10.58
CA CYS A 50 -4.67 -3.41 -11.95
C CYS A 50 -6.14 -3.41 -12.39
N MET A 51 -6.92 -2.39 -11.98
CA MET A 51 -8.13 -2.04 -12.73
C MET A 51 -7.63 -1.26 -13.94
N ASN A 52 -7.18 -2.01 -14.95
CA ASN A 52 -7.13 -1.50 -16.30
C ASN A 52 -8.60 -1.28 -16.70
N LEU A 53 -9.10 -0.06 -16.53
CA LEU A 53 -10.32 0.35 -17.19
C LEU A 53 -9.93 0.54 -18.65
N LEU A 54 -10.25 -0.46 -19.48
CA LEU A 54 -10.59 -0.23 -20.88
C LEU A 54 -11.97 0.46 -20.94
#